data_AF-A0A560K3J3-F1
#
_entry.id   AF-A0A560K3J3-F1
#
_cell.length_a   1.000
_cell.length_b   1.000
_cell.length_c   1.000
_cell.angle_alpha   90.00
_cell.angle_beta   90.00
_cell.angle_gamma   90.00
#
_symmetry.space_group_name_H-M   'P 1'
#
loop_
_entity.id
_entity.type
_entity.pdbx_description
1 polymer ?
#
loop_
_entity_poly.entity_id
_entity_poly.type
_entity_poly.pdbx_seq_one_letter_code
_entity_poly.pdbx_strand_id
1 'polypeptide(L)'
;MSVQLGAATSPAPAHTVRGAAFGLSRGHRRWLHRAMLAVALTGVVWMVLHYGHGLIGVDGHAARLVEAWCMKLHGAAVMAALVAFGSVLPHHVRLAWRARRHRLSGGSLIAAVLTLVLTGYGLYYLGDEDWHDYASWGHQVLAAAAVAACLIHLRSGRKSRAP
;
A
#
# COMPACT_ATOMS: atom_id res chain seq x y z
N MET A 1 -60.83 -42.92 21.40
CA MET A 1 -59.97 -41.79 21.80
C MET A 1 -58.53 -42.19 21.49
N SER A 2 -58.01 -41.79 20.33
CA SER A 2 -56.64 -42.11 19.90
C SER A 2 -55.88 -40.80 19.79
N VAL A 3 -54.94 -40.58 20.71
CA VAL A 3 -54.16 -39.35 20.84
C VAL A 3 -53.07 -39.35 19.76
N GLN A 4 -53.14 -38.38 18.85
CA GLN A 4 -52.05 -37.97 17.96
C GLN A 4 -51.00 -37.22 18.81
N LEU A 5 -49.80 -37.76 18.96
CA LEU A 5 -48.65 -37.06 19.54
C LEU A 5 -47.68 -36.69 18.42
N GLY A 6 -47.53 -35.37 18.24
CA GLY A 6 -46.85 -34.74 17.13
C GLY A 6 -45.35 -35.06 17.05
N ALA A 7 -44.88 -35.16 15.80
CA ALA A 7 -43.47 -35.16 15.47
C ALA A 7 -42.83 -33.85 15.93
N ALA A 8 -41.89 -33.95 16.88
CA ALA A 8 -41.03 -32.85 17.27
C ALA A 8 -40.12 -32.50 16.09
N THR A 9 -40.33 -31.34 15.49
CA THR A 9 -39.42 -30.74 14.52
C THR A 9 -38.16 -30.28 15.25
N SER A 10 -37.05 -30.98 15.03
CA SER A 10 -35.73 -30.52 15.51
C SER A 10 -35.41 -29.15 14.90
N PRO A 11 -35.00 -28.15 15.69
CA PRO A 11 -34.60 -26.86 15.13
C PRO A 11 -33.31 -27.03 14.32
N ALA A 12 -33.34 -26.56 13.07
CA ALA A 12 -32.16 -26.49 12.21
C ALA A 12 -31.00 -25.76 12.93
N PRO A 13 -29.75 -26.19 12.78
CA PRO A 13 -28.62 -25.50 13.38
C PRO A 13 -28.59 -24.07 12.83
N ALA A 14 -28.78 -23.10 13.72
CA ALA A 14 -28.57 -21.71 13.43
C ALA A 14 -27.12 -21.54 12.97
N HIS A 15 -26.93 -21.44 11.65
CA HIS A 15 -25.73 -20.87 11.07
C HIS A 15 -25.69 -19.42 11.55
N THR A 16 -25.11 -19.24 12.74
CA THR A 16 -24.61 -17.96 13.19
C THR A 16 -23.52 -17.61 12.19
N VAL A 17 -23.92 -16.91 11.14
CA VAL A 17 -23.02 -16.04 10.37
C VAL A 17 -22.59 -14.99 11.37
N ARG A 18 -21.68 -15.39 12.28
CA ARG A 18 -20.86 -14.48 13.07
C ARG A 18 -20.37 -13.51 12.03
N GLY A 19 -20.83 -12.26 12.13
CA GLY A 19 -20.41 -11.19 11.25
C GLY A 19 -18.90 -11.24 11.19
N ALA A 20 -18.38 -11.82 10.11
CA ALA A 20 -16.97 -11.78 9.83
C ALA A 20 -16.75 -10.30 9.62
N ALA A 21 -16.30 -9.61 10.67
CA ALA A 21 -15.62 -8.36 10.52
C ALA A 21 -14.48 -8.71 9.57
N PHE A 22 -14.71 -8.51 8.27
CA PHE A 22 -13.83 -8.95 7.20
C PHE A 22 -12.57 -8.09 7.29
N GLY A 23 -11.73 -8.38 8.27
CA GLY A 23 -10.43 -7.79 8.46
C GLY A 23 -9.47 -8.52 7.55
N LEU A 24 -8.65 -7.76 6.82
CA LEU A 24 -7.51 -8.28 6.07
C LEU A 24 -6.76 -9.34 6.91
N SER A 25 -6.56 -10.54 6.37
CA SER A 25 -5.82 -11.62 7.04
C SER A 25 -4.49 -11.09 7.58
N ARG A 26 -4.05 -11.58 8.75
CA ARG A 26 -2.79 -11.14 9.38
C ARG A 26 -1.59 -11.33 8.43
N GLY A 27 -1.61 -12.39 7.61
CA GLY A 27 -0.58 -12.63 6.59
C GLY A 27 -0.58 -11.55 5.51
N HIS A 28 -1.75 -11.32 4.91
CA HIS A 28 -1.94 -10.33 3.86
C HIS A 28 -1.59 -8.90 4.31
N ARG A 29 -1.99 -8.53 5.53
CA ARG A 29 -1.61 -7.24 6.13
C ARG A 29 -0.10 -7.11 6.29
N ARG A 30 0.58 -8.14 6.78
CA ARG A 30 2.05 -8.13 6.90
C ARG A 30 2.72 -8.00 5.53
N TRP A 31 2.20 -8.69 4.52
CA TRP A 31 2.71 -8.59 3.16
C TRP A 31 2.60 -7.17 2.61
N LEU A 32 1.42 -6.55 2.70
CA LEU A 32 1.22 -5.15 2.29
C LEU A 32 2.24 -4.21 2.96
N HIS A 33 2.38 -4.29 4.29
CA HIS A 33 3.30 -3.40 5.03
C HIS A 33 4.76 -3.64 4.63
N ARG A 34 5.16 -4.91 4.44
CA ARG A 34 6.52 -5.25 4.02
C ARG A 34 6.83 -4.77 2.60
N ALA A 35 5.88 -4.92 1.68
CA ALA A 35 6.05 -4.43 0.31
C ALA A 35 6.16 -2.91 0.28
N MET A 36 5.26 -2.19 0.96
CA MET A 36 5.33 -0.73 1.07
C MET A 36 6.61 -0.24 1.74
N LEU A 37 7.05 -0.93 2.82
CA LEU A 37 8.30 -0.61 3.49
C LEU A 37 9.51 -0.86 2.58
N ALA A 38 9.52 -1.96 1.83
CA ALA A 38 10.61 -2.26 0.90
C ALA A 38 10.73 -1.21 -0.21
N VAL A 39 9.61 -0.77 -0.79
CA VAL A 39 9.57 0.34 -1.78
C VAL A 39 10.13 1.62 -1.16
N ALA A 40 9.65 2.00 0.03
CA ALA A 40 10.09 3.21 0.70
C ALA A 40 11.58 3.18 1.08
N LEU A 41 12.05 2.08 1.67
CA LEU A 41 13.46 1.94 2.08
C LEU A 41 14.41 1.96 0.89
N THR A 42 14.10 1.20 -0.16
CA THR A 42 14.95 1.17 -1.36
C THR A 42 15.02 2.54 -2.04
N GLY A 43 13.90 3.27 -2.10
CA GLY A 43 13.87 4.64 -2.63
C GLY A 43 14.64 5.64 -1.77
N VAL A 44 14.50 5.58 -0.44
CA VAL A 44 15.24 6.47 0.48
C VAL A 44 16.73 6.18 0.46
N VAL A 45 17.15 4.92 0.47
CA VAL A 45 18.57 4.55 0.38
C VAL A 45 19.14 5.03 -0.95
N TRP A 46 18.42 4.85 -2.06
CA TRP A 46 18.83 5.38 -3.36
C TRP A 46 19.00 6.91 -3.31
N MET A 47 18.02 7.65 -2.77
CA MET A 47 18.07 9.11 -2.63
C MET A 47 19.29 9.60 -1.84
N VAL A 48 19.56 8.97 -0.69
CA VAL A 48 20.67 9.33 0.19
C VAL A 48 22.01 9.10 -0.49
N LEU A 49 22.17 8.01 -1.24
CA LEU A 49 23.40 7.74 -1.97
C LEU A 49 23.56 8.67 -3.17
N HIS A 50 22.50 8.81 -3.96
CA HIS A 50 22.53 9.57 -5.20
C HIS A 50 22.90 11.04 -4.97
N TYR A 51 22.31 11.67 -3.95
CA TYR A 51 22.58 13.08 -3.63
C TYR A 51 23.63 13.28 -2.52
N GLY A 52 23.84 12.28 -1.67
CA GLY A 52 24.56 12.45 -0.40
C GLY A 52 25.79 11.61 -0.21
N HIS A 53 26.16 10.69 -1.12
CA HIS A 53 27.31 9.79 -0.91
C HIS A 53 28.61 10.52 -0.53
N GLY A 54 28.89 11.67 -1.14
CA GLY A 54 30.06 12.50 -0.80
C GLY A 54 29.99 13.14 0.60
N LEU A 55 28.79 13.46 1.09
CA LEU A 55 28.58 14.03 2.42
C LEU A 55 28.72 12.98 3.54
N ILE A 56 28.32 11.73 3.26
CA ILE A 56 28.40 10.62 4.20
C ILE A 56 29.72 9.84 4.10
N GLY A 57 30.66 10.29 3.27
CA GLY A 57 31.99 9.69 3.12
C GLY A 57 31.99 8.31 2.46
N VAL A 58 30.97 7.98 1.67
CA VAL A 58 30.90 6.72 0.91
C VAL A 58 31.59 6.92 -0.43
N ASP A 59 32.43 5.97 -0.82
CA ASP A 59 33.11 6.02 -2.11
C ASP A 59 32.09 5.94 -3.26
N GLY A 60 32.30 6.77 -4.30
CA GLY A 60 31.36 6.88 -5.40
C GLY A 60 31.17 5.58 -6.19
N HIS A 61 32.14 4.67 -6.18
CA HIS A 61 32.02 3.38 -6.84
C HIS A 61 31.06 2.45 -6.07
N ALA A 62 31.26 2.28 -4.76
CA ALA A 62 30.36 1.52 -3.92
C ALA A 62 28.95 2.13 -3.88
N ALA A 63 28.83 3.47 -3.84
CA ALA A 63 27.53 4.14 -3.92
C ALA A 63 26.75 3.71 -5.16
N ARG A 64 27.38 3.74 -6.35
CA ARG A 64 26.76 3.30 -7.61
C ARG A 64 26.38 1.82 -7.64
N LEU A 65 27.17 0.95 -6.99
CA LEU A 65 26.82 -0.47 -6.85
C LEU A 65 25.55 -0.66 -6.01
N VAL A 66 25.48 0.04 -4.88
CA VAL A 66 24.30 -0.03 -4.00
C VAL A 66 23.09 0.62 -4.66
N GLU A 67 23.25 1.75 -5.34
CA GLU A 67 22.18 2.39 -6.13
C GLU A 67 21.60 1.41 -7.16
N ALA A 68 22.44 0.70 -7.91
CA ALA A 68 22.00 -0.28 -8.90
C ALA A 68 21.19 -1.42 -8.27
N TRP A 69 21.62 -1.94 -7.11
CA TRP A 69 20.86 -2.94 -6.37
C TRP A 69 19.56 -2.39 -5.79
N CYS A 70 19.58 -1.17 -5.25
CA CYS A 70 18.39 -0.48 -4.76
C CYS A 70 17.35 -0.37 -5.87
N MET A 71 17.72 0.02 -7.10
CA MET A 71 16.77 0.13 -8.21
C MET A 71 16.19 -1.23 -8.62
N LYS A 72 17.00 -2.30 -8.66
CA LYS A 72 16.51 -3.67 -8.92
C LYS A 72 15.50 -4.12 -7.87
N LEU A 73 15.85 -3.94 -6.59
CA LEU A 73 14.98 -4.31 -5.47
C LEU A 73 13.74 -3.42 -5.39
N HIS A 74 13.86 -2.14 -5.74
CA HIS A 74 12.75 -1.19 -5.78
C HIS A 74 11.72 -1.63 -6.81
N GLY A 75 12.15 -1.92 -8.05
CA GLY A 75 11.27 -2.44 -9.10
C GLY A 75 10.54 -3.71 -8.66
N ALA A 76 11.25 -4.69 -8.09
CA ALA A 76 10.63 -5.91 -7.57
C ALA A 76 9.64 -5.62 -6.42
N ALA A 77 9.99 -4.71 -5.51
CA ALA A 77 9.13 -4.31 -4.40
C ALA A 77 7.87 -3.58 -4.87
N VAL A 78 7.97 -2.74 -5.91
CA VAL A 78 6.83 -2.04 -6.52
C VAL A 78 5.84 -3.04 -7.09
N MET A 79 6.32 -4.06 -7.82
CA MET A 79 5.44 -5.12 -8.34
C MET A 79 4.67 -5.81 -7.20
N ALA A 80 5.38 -6.22 -6.15
CA ALA A 80 4.75 -6.82 -4.97
C ALA A 80 3.75 -5.87 -4.28
N ALA A 81 4.08 -4.58 -4.18
CA ALA A 81 3.25 -3.56 -3.58
C ALA A 81 1.98 -3.30 -4.40
N LEU A 82 2.05 -3.29 -5.73
CA LEU A 82 0.89 -3.10 -6.60
C LEU A 82 -0.09 -4.27 -6.52
N VAL A 83 0.40 -5.52 -6.49
CA VAL A 83 -0.48 -6.68 -6.29
C VAL A 83 -1.15 -6.60 -4.91
N ALA A 84 -0.39 -6.29 -3.85
CA ALA A 84 -0.93 -6.14 -2.51
C ALA A 84 -1.95 -5.00 -2.41
N PHE A 85 -1.65 -3.86 -3.02
CA PHE A 85 -2.54 -2.71 -3.06
C PHE A 85 -3.84 -3.07 -3.80
N GLY A 86 -3.73 -3.64 -5.00
CA GLY A 86 -4.87 -4.08 -5.81
C GLY A 86 -5.81 -5.01 -5.07
N SER A 87 -5.29 -5.96 -4.29
CA SER A 87 -6.13 -6.86 -3.48
C SER A 87 -6.87 -6.19 -2.31
N VAL A 88 -6.46 -5.01 -1.87
CA VAL A 88 -7.09 -4.27 -0.77
C VAL A 88 -8.24 -3.39 -1.27
N LEU A 89 -8.21 -2.94 -2.53
CA LEU A 89 -9.22 -2.05 -3.13
C LEU A 89 -10.67 -2.59 -3.01
N PRO A 90 -11.00 -3.81 -3.46
CA PRO A 90 -12.38 -4.28 -3.51
C PRO A 90 -13.05 -4.38 -2.14
N HIS A 91 -12.24 -4.57 -1.12
CA HIS A 91 -12.72 -4.88 0.22
C HIS A 91 -12.62 -3.68 1.16
N HIS A 92 -11.44 -3.10 1.30
CA HIS A 92 -11.22 -1.99 2.22
C HIS A 92 -11.80 -0.68 1.69
N VAL A 93 -11.52 -0.36 0.42
CA VAL A 93 -11.95 0.91 -0.17
C VAL A 93 -13.47 0.91 -0.36
N ARG A 94 -14.04 -0.16 -0.94
CA ARG A 94 -15.50 -0.26 -1.16
C ARG A 94 -16.31 -0.16 0.14
N LEU A 95 -15.88 -0.83 1.21
CA LEU A 95 -16.58 -0.78 2.50
C LEU A 95 -16.44 0.59 3.18
N ALA A 96 -15.24 1.17 3.18
CA ALA A 96 -15.01 2.51 3.73
C ALA A 96 -15.80 3.59 2.96
N TRP A 97 -15.89 3.45 1.64
CA TRP A 97 -16.62 4.38 0.79
C TRP A 97 -18.12 4.37 1.07
N ARG A 98 -18.71 3.17 1.19
CA ARG A 98 -20.12 2.98 1.56
C ARG A 98 -20.42 3.52 2.96
N ALA A 99 -19.50 3.32 3.91
CA ALA A 99 -19.62 3.85 5.27
C ALA A 99 -19.34 5.37 5.37
N ARG A 100 -18.99 6.04 4.27
CA ARG A 100 -18.57 7.45 4.19
C ARG A 100 -17.45 7.84 5.16
N ARG A 101 -16.65 6.89 5.66
CA ARG A 101 -15.52 7.16 6.55
C ARG A 101 -14.22 7.25 5.77
N HIS A 102 -13.39 8.21 6.12
CA HIS A 102 -12.01 8.37 5.61
C HIS A 102 -11.89 8.44 4.07
N ARG A 103 -12.95 8.87 3.36
CA ARG A 103 -12.99 8.96 1.87
C ARG A 103 -11.90 9.86 1.30
N LEU A 104 -11.71 11.04 1.90
CA LEU A 104 -10.71 12.00 1.43
C LEU A 104 -9.29 11.45 1.60
N SER A 105 -8.98 10.93 2.79
CA SER A 105 -7.65 10.36 3.08
C SER A 105 -7.35 9.10 2.24
N GLY A 106 -8.32 8.20 2.09
CA GLY A 106 -8.16 7.01 1.25
C GLY A 106 -8.07 7.35 -0.24
N GLY A 107 -8.93 8.25 -0.71
CA GLY A 107 -8.94 8.72 -2.10
C GLY A 107 -7.66 9.45 -2.49
N SER A 108 -7.15 10.34 -1.62
CA SER A 108 -5.88 11.04 -1.85
C SER A 108 -4.71 10.06 -1.90
N LEU A 109 -4.71 9.02 -1.08
CA LEU A 109 -3.66 7.99 -1.10
C LEU A 109 -3.71 7.16 -2.38
N ILE A 110 -4.92 6.80 -2.85
CA ILE A 110 -5.10 6.10 -4.13
C ILE A 110 -4.58 6.98 -5.29
N ALA A 111 -4.96 8.26 -5.32
CA ALA A 111 -4.49 9.19 -6.33
C ALA A 111 -2.96 9.31 -6.31
N ALA A 112 -2.35 9.45 -5.12
CA ALA A 112 -0.90 9.51 -4.98
C ALA A 112 -0.20 8.24 -5.50
N VAL A 113 -0.73 7.04 -5.18
CA VAL A 113 -0.19 5.78 -5.70
C VAL A 113 -0.27 5.73 -7.23
N LEU A 114 -1.40 6.13 -7.82
CA LEU A 114 -1.55 6.16 -9.28
C LEU A 114 -0.57 7.14 -9.93
N THR A 115 -0.43 8.34 -9.39
CA THR A 115 0.54 9.32 -9.90
C THR A 115 1.98 8.84 -9.74
N LEU A 116 2.31 8.14 -8.65
CA LEU A 116 3.62 7.49 -8.49
C LEU A 116 3.87 6.41 -9.54
N VAL A 117 2.88 5.58 -9.84
CA VAL A 117 2.99 4.57 -10.91
C VAL A 117 3.22 5.25 -12.26
N LEU A 118 2.46 6.30 -12.58
CA LEU A 118 2.58 7.01 -13.86
C LEU A 118 3.94 7.71 -14.01
N THR A 119 4.38 8.42 -12.98
CA THR A 119 5.69 9.09 -12.99
C THR A 119 6.84 8.09 -13.03
N GLY A 120 6.72 6.98 -12.28
CA GLY A 120 7.72 5.90 -12.30
C GLY A 120 7.78 5.18 -13.65
N TYR A 121 6.64 4.99 -14.32
CA TYR A 121 6.61 4.51 -15.71
C TYR A 121 7.21 5.54 -16.67
N GLY A 122 6.89 6.82 -16.49
CA GLY A 122 7.43 7.92 -17.27
C GLY A 122 8.96 7.95 -17.28
N LEU A 123 9.61 7.66 -16.15
CA LEU A 123 11.07 7.57 -16.06
C LEU A 123 11.71 6.53 -17.00
N TYR A 124 10.95 5.54 -17.48
CA TYR A 124 11.46 4.54 -18.43
C TYR A 124 11.12 4.86 -19.90
N TYR A 125 10.08 5.66 -20.14
CA TYR A 125 9.47 5.78 -21.47
C TYR A 125 9.35 7.21 -21.99
N LEU A 126 9.55 8.23 -21.16
CA LEU A 126 9.64 9.60 -21.61
C LEU A 126 11.05 9.82 -22.18
N GLY A 127 11.13 9.96 -23.50
CA GLY A 127 12.39 10.20 -24.21
C GLY A 127 12.77 11.68 -24.31
N ASP A 128 11.88 12.58 -23.93
CA ASP A 128 12.13 14.02 -23.83
C ASP A 128 12.75 14.35 -22.47
N GLU A 129 13.87 15.09 -22.47
CA GLU A 129 14.68 15.36 -21.27
C GLU A 129 13.91 16.16 -20.21
N ASP A 130 13.13 17.18 -20.63
CA ASP A 130 12.36 18.01 -19.71
C ASP A 130 11.28 17.18 -19.00
N TRP A 131 10.55 16.37 -19.77
CA TRP A 131 9.52 15.49 -19.21
C TRP A 131 10.08 14.41 -18.29
N HIS A 132 11.26 13.88 -18.61
CA HIS A 132 11.96 12.95 -17.74
C HIS A 132 12.33 13.62 -16.41
N ASP A 133 12.85 14.84 -16.43
CA ASP A 133 13.25 15.57 -15.23
C ASP A 133 12.06 15.93 -14.33
N TYR A 134 10.94 16.38 -14.92
CA TYR A 134 9.70 16.59 -14.18
C TYR A 134 9.18 15.28 -13.57
N ALA A 135 9.24 14.17 -14.30
CA ALA A 135 8.85 12.87 -13.78
C ALA A 135 9.76 12.43 -12.63
N SER A 136 11.07 12.66 -12.71
CA SER A 136 12.05 12.34 -11.67
C SER A 136 11.79 13.11 -10.39
N TRP A 137 11.76 14.44 -10.47
CA TRP A 137 11.49 15.30 -9.32
C TRP A 137 10.10 15.03 -8.73
N GLY A 138 9.10 14.92 -9.59
CA GLY A 138 7.72 14.63 -9.20
C GLY A 138 7.59 13.30 -8.47
N HIS A 139 8.20 12.24 -8.99
CA HIS A 139 8.17 10.91 -8.39
C HIS A 139 8.78 10.92 -6.99
N GLN A 140 9.95 11.55 -6.84
CA GLN A 140 10.68 11.62 -5.58
C GLN A 140 9.94 12.41 -4.50
N VAL A 141 9.49 13.63 -4.81
CA VAL A 141 8.77 14.50 -3.86
C VAL A 141 7.43 13.87 -3.48
N LEU A 142 6.69 13.36 -4.46
CA LEU A 142 5.43 12.71 -4.20
C LEU A 142 5.60 11.43 -3.38
N ALA A 143 6.67 10.65 -3.60
CA ALA A 143 6.93 9.42 -2.86
C ALA A 143 7.16 9.73 -1.38
N ALA A 144 7.97 10.76 -1.08
CA ALA A 144 8.19 11.21 0.30
C ALA A 144 6.88 11.67 0.96
N ALA A 145 6.07 12.47 0.27
CA ALA A 145 4.78 12.91 0.75
C ALA A 145 3.79 11.74 0.96
N ALA A 146 3.78 10.77 0.05
CA ALA A 146 2.90 9.60 0.11
C ALA A 146 3.23 8.69 1.29
N VAL A 147 4.50 8.51 1.65
CA VAL A 147 4.92 7.77 2.85
C VAL A 147 4.35 8.45 4.11
N ALA A 148 4.49 9.77 4.24
CA ALA A 148 3.95 10.52 5.36
C ALA A 148 2.41 10.43 5.42
N ALA A 149 1.73 10.63 4.28
CA ALA A 149 0.28 10.52 4.18
C ALA A 149 -0.22 9.11 4.53
N CYS A 150 0.50 8.07 4.12
CA CYS A 150 0.20 6.69 4.47
C CYS A 150 0.27 6.47 5.99
N LEU A 151 1.35 6.91 6.65
CA LEU A 151 1.48 6.80 8.11
C LEU A 151 0.35 7.51 8.85
N ILE A 152 -0.06 8.69 8.38
CA ILE A 152 -1.21 9.43 8.91
C ILE A 152 -2.51 8.62 8.71
N HIS A 153 -2.75 8.08 7.51
CA HIS A 153 -3.91 7.25 7.20
C HIS A 153 -4.00 6.03 8.14
N LEU A 154 -2.89 5.32 8.36
CA LEU A 154 -2.81 4.18 9.28
C LEU A 154 -3.14 4.58 10.73
N ARG A 155 -2.61 5.72 11.20
CA ARG A 155 -2.86 6.22 12.56
C ARG A 155 -4.33 6.62 12.74
N SER A 156 -4.92 7.32 11.77
CA SER A 156 -6.33 7.72 11.78
C SER A 156 -7.28 6.52 11.77
N GLY A 157 -6.96 5.47 11.00
CA GLY A 157 -7.72 4.22 10.98
C GLY A 157 -7.67 3.45 12.30
N ARG A 158 -6.58 3.57 13.08
CA ARG A 158 -6.48 2.97 14.43
C ARG A 158 -7.30 3.74 15.46
N LYS A 159 -7.28 5.08 15.42
CA LYS A 159 -8.08 5.92 16.33
C LYS A 159 -9.58 5.70 16.15
N SER A 160 -10.06 5.51 14.93
CA SER A 160 -11.48 5.22 14.66
C SER A 160 -11.93 3.79 15.05
N ARG A 161 -11.02 2.94 15.52
CA ARG A 161 -11.29 1.58 16.04
C ARG A 161 -11.19 1.48 17.57
N ALA A 162 -10.73 2.53 18.25
CA ALA A 162 -10.83 2.59 19.71
C ALA A 162 -12.32 2.78 20.07
N PRO A 163 -12.84 2.03 21.05
CA PRO A 163 -14.24 2.08 21.47
C PRO A 163 -14.63 3.46 22.02
#